data_AF-A0A7Y3IZ69-F1
#
_entry.id   AF-A0A7Y3IZ69-F1
#
_cell.length_a   1.000
_cell.length_b   1.000
_cell.length_c   1.000
_cell.angle_alpha   90.00
_cell.angle_beta   90.00
_cell.angle_gamma   90.00
#
_symmetry.space_group_name_H-M   'P 1'
#
loop_
_entity.id
_entity.type
_entity.pdbx_description
1 polymer ?
#
loop_
_entity_poly.entity_id
_entity_poly.type
_entity_poly.pdbx_seq_one_letter_code
_entity_poly.pdbx_strand_id
1 'polypeptide(L)'
;MKYFFMGLLFALLAGCTSTAKPVPTTKPITPEKTVSPSPGQFQVSQEKYAASLKEIRQLITKLNRIIQNEDFQQWLTYLDSAYIRAYNDPTRLKALTQNSPVLKGVPIRNLEDYFNFVVVPSRSQAQVDDITFVDQDRVEAWMYIKNVKALLYQLKLYGNQWKISAW
;
A
#
# COMPACT_ATOMS: atom_id res chain seq x y z
N MET A 1 14.34 19.34 -3.69
CA MET A 1 14.32 18.88 -5.10
C MET A 1 13.23 17.82 -5.24
N LYS A 2 12.13 18.15 -5.92
CA LYS A 2 11.04 17.23 -6.24
C LYS A 2 11.29 16.67 -7.64
N TYR A 3 11.59 15.38 -7.75
CA TYR A 3 11.69 14.72 -9.05
C TYR A 3 10.31 14.29 -9.52
N PHE A 4 9.67 15.19 -10.28
CA PHE A 4 8.44 14.95 -11.02
C PHE A 4 8.86 14.57 -12.45
N PHE A 5 8.65 13.32 -12.87
CA PHE A 5 8.93 12.91 -14.25
C PHE A 5 7.63 12.87 -15.06
N MET A 6 7.49 13.85 -15.95
CA MET A 6 6.44 14.00 -16.95
C MET A 6 7.08 13.92 -18.35
N GLY A 7 6.38 13.24 -19.28
CA GLY A 7 6.77 13.04 -20.69
C GLY A 7 6.61 11.57 -21.08
N LEU A 8 6.01 11.18 -22.20
CA LEU A 8 5.70 11.88 -23.44
C LEU A 8 4.53 11.17 -24.15
N LEU A 9 3.77 11.96 -24.89
CA LEU A 9 2.62 11.67 -25.73
C LEU A 9 3.01 10.88 -27.00
N PHE A 10 2.22 9.89 -27.42
CA PHE A 10 2.04 9.55 -28.84
C PHE A 10 0.61 9.04 -29.09
N ALA A 11 -0.13 9.82 -29.89
CA ALA A 11 -1.44 9.47 -30.42
C ALA A 11 -1.28 8.76 -31.77
N LEU A 12 -2.13 7.77 -32.05
CA LEU A 12 -2.45 7.32 -33.40
C LEU A 12 -3.90 6.80 -33.42
N LEU A 13 -4.64 7.36 -34.37
CA LEU A 13 -6.06 7.19 -34.65
C LEU A 13 -6.32 6.04 -35.65
N ALA A 14 -7.62 5.74 -35.80
CA ALA A 14 -8.29 4.89 -36.79
C ALA A 14 -8.27 3.38 -36.48
N GLY A 15 -9.38 2.64 -36.50
CA GLY A 15 -10.73 2.90 -37.00
C GLY A 15 -11.19 1.64 -37.73
N CYS A 16 -12.29 1.02 -37.30
CA CYS A 16 -13.13 0.19 -38.16
C CYS A 16 -14.50 -0.04 -37.51
N THR A 17 -15.49 0.60 -38.11
CA THR A 17 -16.93 0.37 -37.94
C THR A 17 -17.35 -0.91 -38.67
N SER A 18 -18.21 -1.73 -38.07
CA SER A 18 -19.12 -2.62 -38.82
C SER A 18 -20.38 -2.91 -38.01
N THR A 19 -21.50 -3.05 -38.72
CA THR A 19 -22.85 -2.64 -38.32
C THR A 19 -23.83 -3.84 -38.31
N ALA A 20 -24.66 -3.92 -37.25
CA ALA A 20 -26.02 -4.53 -37.13
C ALA A 20 -26.20 -6.05 -37.39
N LYS A 21 -27.10 -6.80 -36.74
CA LYS A 21 -28.51 -6.58 -36.30
C LYS A 21 -28.89 -7.47 -35.08
N PRO A 22 -30.02 -7.19 -34.37
CA PRO A 22 -30.38 -7.79 -33.09
C PRO A 22 -31.47 -8.88 -33.17
N VAL A 23 -31.36 -9.96 -32.40
CA VAL A 23 -32.44 -10.91 -32.03
C VAL A 23 -31.96 -11.76 -30.82
N PRO A 24 -32.82 -12.43 -30.04
CA PRO A 24 -33.72 -11.95 -28.99
C PRO A 24 -33.31 -12.41 -27.56
N THR A 25 -33.80 -11.66 -26.58
CA THR A 25 -33.79 -11.89 -25.13
C THR A 25 -34.02 -13.34 -24.70
N THR A 26 -33.07 -13.96 -23.98
CA THR A 26 -33.35 -14.90 -22.87
C THR A 26 -32.13 -15.09 -21.94
N LYS A 27 -32.33 -14.74 -20.64
CA LYS A 27 -31.60 -15.15 -19.40
C LYS A 27 -30.20 -14.55 -19.15
N PRO A 28 -29.60 -14.60 -17.92
CA PRO A 28 -30.04 -15.23 -16.64
C PRO A 28 -29.80 -14.40 -15.35
N ILE A 29 -30.34 -14.94 -14.24
CA ILE A 29 -30.00 -14.71 -12.82
C ILE A 29 -28.55 -14.26 -12.63
N THR A 30 -28.34 -13.09 -12.02
CA THR A 30 -27.02 -12.60 -11.61
C THR A 30 -26.37 -13.58 -10.66
N PRO A 31 -25.27 -14.26 -11.03
CA PRO A 31 -24.43 -14.93 -10.06
C PRO A 31 -23.70 -13.82 -9.30
N GLU A 32 -23.89 -13.75 -7.99
CA GLU A 32 -22.95 -13.09 -7.11
C GLU A 32 -21.55 -13.58 -7.49
N LYS A 33 -20.69 -12.65 -7.91
CA LYS A 33 -19.37 -12.97 -8.47
C LYS A 33 -18.49 -13.43 -7.32
N THR A 34 -18.63 -14.69 -6.93
CA THR A 34 -17.68 -15.39 -6.07
C THR A 34 -16.33 -15.27 -6.75
N VAL A 35 -15.47 -14.43 -6.17
CA VAL A 35 -14.07 -14.34 -6.55
C VAL A 35 -13.49 -15.73 -6.27
N SER A 36 -13.34 -16.53 -7.32
CA SER A 36 -12.80 -17.89 -7.21
C SER A 36 -11.37 -17.79 -6.67
N PRO A 37 -11.04 -18.38 -5.51
CA PRO A 37 -9.77 -18.15 -4.83
C PRO A 37 -8.68 -19.06 -5.36
N SER A 38 -7.46 -18.51 -5.43
CA SER A 38 -6.25 -19.34 -5.47
C SER A 38 -6.16 -20.16 -4.16
N PRO A 39 -5.90 -21.47 -4.21
CA PRO A 39 -5.77 -22.29 -3.00
C PRO A 39 -4.66 -21.75 -2.08
N GLY A 40 -5.01 -21.40 -0.83
CA GLY A 40 -4.04 -21.03 0.22
C GLY A 40 -4.08 -19.58 0.71
N GLN A 41 -4.93 -18.71 0.15
CA GLN A 41 -5.12 -17.36 0.68
C GLN A 41 -6.27 -17.29 1.69
N PHE A 42 -6.06 -16.57 2.81
CA PHE A 42 -7.13 -16.27 3.76
C PHE A 42 -8.20 -15.42 3.08
N GLN A 43 -9.45 -15.83 3.21
CA GLN A 43 -10.57 -15.19 2.52
C GLN A 43 -11.49 -14.50 3.50
N VAL A 44 -12.07 -13.39 3.02
CA VAL A 44 -13.06 -12.61 3.75
C VAL A 44 -14.24 -12.33 2.82
N SER A 45 -15.39 -11.95 3.39
CA SER A 45 -16.51 -11.47 2.58
C SER A 45 -16.12 -10.21 1.79
N GLN A 46 -16.76 -10.00 0.65
CA GLN A 46 -16.58 -8.79 -0.16
C GLN A 46 -16.86 -7.52 0.65
N GLU A 47 -17.86 -7.58 1.54
CA GLU A 47 -18.19 -6.50 2.46
C GLU A 47 -17.04 -6.17 3.42
N LYS A 48 -16.47 -7.19 4.11
CA LYS A 48 -15.33 -7.00 5.03
C LYS A 48 -14.11 -6.43 4.29
N TYR A 49 -13.84 -6.92 3.08
CA TYR A 49 -12.78 -6.39 2.23
C TYR A 49 -13.02 -4.91 1.90
N ALA A 50 -14.20 -4.56 1.39
CA ALA A 50 -14.52 -3.20 0.96
C ALA A 50 -14.48 -2.20 2.13
N ALA A 51 -15.00 -2.61 3.30
CA ALA A 51 -14.95 -1.81 4.52
C ALA A 51 -13.49 -1.58 4.98
N SER A 52 -12.70 -2.64 5.07
CA SER A 52 -11.31 -2.55 5.53
C SER A 52 -10.44 -1.74 4.57
N LEU A 53 -10.61 -1.90 3.26
CA LEU A 53 -9.90 -1.11 2.26
C LEU A 53 -10.22 0.38 2.39
N LYS A 54 -11.48 0.73 2.63
CA LYS A 54 -11.90 2.12 2.86
C LYS A 54 -11.26 2.70 4.12
N GLU A 55 -11.28 1.98 5.23
CA GLU A 55 -10.65 2.39 6.49
C GLU A 55 -9.14 2.60 6.32
N ILE A 56 -8.47 1.66 5.67
CA ILE A 56 -7.02 1.72 5.43
C ILE A 56 -6.68 2.89 4.53
N ARG A 57 -7.45 3.19 3.48
CA ARG A 57 -7.24 4.40 2.66
C ARG A 57 -7.34 5.69 3.48
N GLN A 58 -8.26 5.75 4.43
CA GLN A 58 -8.38 6.90 5.34
C GLN A 58 -7.19 7.00 6.29
N LEU A 59 -6.76 5.88 6.87
CA LEU A 59 -5.55 5.81 7.69
C LEU A 59 -4.33 6.32 6.93
N ILE A 60 -4.15 5.88 5.69
CA ILE A 60 -2.97 6.24 4.86
C ILE A 60 -3.01 7.71 4.49
N THR A 61 -4.19 8.26 4.20
CA THR A 61 -4.36 9.71 4.00
C THR A 61 -3.94 10.50 5.25
N LYS A 62 -4.29 10.01 6.45
CA LYS A 62 -3.88 10.62 7.71
C LYS A 62 -2.37 10.52 7.93
N LEU A 63 -1.80 9.33 7.72
CA LEU A 63 -0.36 9.08 7.83
C LEU A 63 0.43 9.98 6.87
N ASN A 64 -0.01 10.13 5.63
CA ASN A 64 0.64 11.01 4.66
C ASN A 64 0.77 12.44 5.18
N ARG A 65 -0.28 13.00 5.82
CA ARG A 65 -0.23 14.34 6.41
C ARG A 65 0.77 14.44 7.55
N ILE A 66 0.77 13.44 8.45
CA ILE A 66 1.73 13.35 9.56
C ILE A 66 3.17 13.29 9.02
N ILE A 67 3.39 12.43 8.02
CA ILE A 67 4.70 12.22 7.38
C ILE A 67 5.15 13.47 6.62
N GLN A 68 4.25 14.14 5.89
CA GLN A 68 4.55 15.40 5.20
C GLN A 68 4.96 16.52 6.15
N ASN A 69 4.42 16.52 7.38
CA ASN A 69 4.76 17.47 8.42
C ASN A 69 6.01 17.05 9.22
N GLU A 70 6.65 15.93 8.87
CA GLU A 70 7.81 15.37 9.58
C GLU A 70 7.51 15.12 11.07
N ASP A 71 6.24 14.85 11.41
CA ASP A 71 5.79 14.67 12.80
C ASP A 71 6.04 13.23 13.27
N PHE A 72 7.29 12.97 13.64
CA PHE A 72 7.75 11.68 14.13
C PHE A 72 6.96 11.19 15.35
N GLN A 73 6.67 12.07 16.30
CA GLN A 73 5.98 11.71 17.55
C GLN A 73 4.56 11.24 17.26
N GLN A 74 3.83 11.96 16.40
CA GLN A 74 2.50 11.53 16.00
C GLN A 74 2.54 10.27 15.14
N TRP A 75 3.53 10.11 14.26
CA TRP A 75 3.71 8.90 13.46
C TRP A 75 3.93 7.65 14.33
N LEU A 76 4.75 7.78 15.38
CA LEU A 76 5.07 6.69 16.32
C LEU A 76 3.81 6.06 16.94
N THR A 77 2.75 6.85 17.15
CA THR A 77 1.48 6.35 17.70
C THR A 77 0.77 5.33 16.82
N TYR A 78 1.04 5.31 15.51
CA TYR A 78 0.48 4.35 14.54
C TYR A 78 1.33 3.11 14.36
N LEU A 79 2.46 2.99 15.06
CA LEU A 79 3.32 1.83 14.97
C LEU A 79 2.97 0.83 16.07
N ASP A 80 3.14 -0.43 15.75
CA ASP A 80 3.12 -1.50 16.74
C ASP A 80 4.53 -1.71 17.33
N SER A 81 4.61 -2.53 18.39
CA SER A 81 5.88 -2.81 19.07
C SER A 81 6.86 -3.63 18.22
N ALA A 82 6.38 -4.43 17.27
CA ALA A 82 7.22 -5.23 16.39
C ALA A 82 7.96 -4.32 15.38
N TYR A 83 7.25 -3.37 14.79
CA TYR A 83 7.82 -2.38 13.88
C TYR A 83 8.86 -1.52 14.57
N ILE A 84 8.54 -0.98 15.75
CA ILE A 84 9.47 -0.15 16.53
C ILE A 84 10.73 -0.93 16.84
N ARG A 85 10.63 -2.19 17.31
CA ARG A 85 11.82 -3.03 17.55
C ARG A 85 12.63 -3.27 16.29
N ALA A 86 11.96 -3.64 15.19
CA ALA A 86 12.64 -3.93 13.93
C ALA A 86 13.44 -2.71 13.44
N TYR A 87 12.81 -1.53 13.40
CA TYR A 87 13.41 -0.32 12.85
C TYR A 87 14.14 0.56 13.88
N ASN A 88 14.36 0.04 15.08
CA ASN A 88 15.28 0.60 16.06
C ASN A 88 16.48 -0.32 16.32
N ASP A 89 16.61 -1.44 15.59
CA ASP A 89 17.78 -2.33 15.64
C ASP A 89 18.93 -1.77 14.77
N PRO A 90 20.07 -1.38 15.35
CA PRO A 90 21.22 -0.85 14.60
C PRO A 90 21.74 -1.82 13.53
N THR A 91 21.65 -3.13 13.76
CA THR A 91 22.13 -4.15 12.81
C THR A 91 21.29 -4.11 11.54
N ARG A 92 19.96 -4.09 11.69
CA ARG A 92 19.03 -3.97 10.56
C ARG A 92 19.19 -2.63 9.85
N LEU A 93 19.31 -1.51 10.57
CA LEU A 93 19.47 -0.19 9.96
C LEU A 93 20.78 -0.07 9.17
N LYS A 94 21.87 -0.67 9.68
CA LYS A 94 23.14 -0.78 8.95
C LYS A 94 22.98 -1.63 7.69
N ALA A 95 22.34 -2.79 7.77
CA ALA A 95 22.10 -3.62 6.59
C ALA A 95 21.26 -2.88 5.53
N LEU A 96 20.25 -2.13 5.94
CA LEU A 96 19.39 -1.33 5.05
C LEU A 96 20.21 -0.28 4.26
N THR A 97 21.09 0.45 4.95
CA THR A 97 21.93 1.49 4.30
C THR A 97 23.02 0.89 3.41
N GLN A 98 23.59 -0.26 3.78
CA GLN A 98 24.64 -0.93 2.99
C GLN A 98 24.11 -1.58 1.71
N ASN A 99 22.89 -2.15 1.76
CA ASN A 99 22.31 -2.91 0.65
C ASN A 99 21.50 -2.05 -0.32
N SER A 100 21.34 -0.75 -0.04
CA SER A 100 20.56 0.16 -0.85
C SER A 100 21.46 1.18 -1.56
N PRO A 101 21.49 1.22 -2.91
CA PRO A 101 22.24 2.24 -3.64
C PRO A 101 21.83 3.66 -3.28
N VAL A 102 20.56 3.87 -2.93
CA VAL A 102 20.00 5.19 -2.63
C VAL A 102 20.17 5.62 -1.16
N LEU A 103 20.41 4.68 -0.24
CA LEU A 103 20.64 4.97 1.19
C LEU A 103 22.11 4.83 1.59
N LYS A 104 23.00 4.51 0.65
CA LYS A 104 24.43 4.34 0.92
C LYS A 104 25.02 5.66 1.45
N GLY A 105 25.60 5.61 2.65
CA GLY A 105 26.21 6.76 3.31
C GLY A 105 25.24 7.65 4.10
N VAL A 106 23.94 7.33 4.12
CA VAL A 106 22.97 8.03 4.96
C VAL A 106 23.11 7.56 6.41
N PRO A 107 23.27 8.46 7.40
CA PRO A 107 23.50 8.08 8.79
C PRO A 107 22.21 7.71 9.51
N ILE A 108 21.64 6.54 9.21
CA ILE A 108 20.42 6.04 9.86
C ILE A 108 20.79 5.28 11.13
N ARG A 109 20.66 5.93 12.31
CA ARG A 109 21.12 5.36 13.59
C ARG A 109 19.99 4.85 14.48
N ASN A 110 18.79 5.38 14.31
CA ASN A 110 17.62 5.04 15.10
C ASN A 110 16.34 5.14 14.25
N LEU A 111 15.20 4.88 14.88
CA LEU A 111 13.90 4.94 14.23
C LEU A 111 13.52 6.34 13.71
N GLU A 112 13.95 7.41 14.36
CA GLU A 112 13.68 8.79 13.95
C GLU A 112 14.49 9.17 12.70
N ASP A 113 15.77 8.80 12.64
CA ASP A 113 16.57 8.93 11.42
C ASP A 113 15.95 8.12 10.28
N TYR A 114 15.49 6.90 10.56
CA TYR A 114 14.80 6.07 9.57
C TYR A 114 13.53 6.75 9.07
N PHE A 115 12.74 7.33 9.98
CA PHE A 115 11.57 8.11 9.62
C PHE A 115 11.93 9.27 8.69
N ASN A 116 12.87 10.11 9.09
CA ASN A 116 13.26 11.32 8.34
C ASN A 116 13.88 11.01 6.98
N PHE A 117 14.81 10.05 6.92
CA PHE A 117 15.58 9.79 5.71
C PHE A 117 14.95 8.75 4.78
N VAL A 118 14.01 7.93 5.27
CA VAL A 118 13.39 6.86 4.47
C VAL A 118 11.89 7.05 4.36
N VAL A 119 11.18 7.19 5.47
CA VAL A 119 9.70 7.22 5.47
C VAL A 119 9.18 8.51 4.83
N VAL A 120 9.69 9.67 5.24
CA VAL A 120 9.29 10.98 4.69
C VAL A 120 9.41 11.04 3.17
N PRO A 121 10.59 10.76 2.56
CA PRO A 121 10.72 10.84 1.10
C PRO A 121 9.95 9.76 0.34
N SER A 122 9.74 8.59 0.92
CA SER A 122 9.12 7.46 0.19
C SER A 122 7.60 7.32 0.37
N ARG A 123 7.05 7.82 1.48
CA ARG A 123 5.66 7.55 1.88
C ARG A 123 4.78 8.80 1.98
N SER A 124 5.32 10.01 1.94
CA SER A 124 4.55 11.26 2.07
C SER A 124 3.41 11.43 1.05
N GLN A 125 3.46 10.74 -0.09
CA GLN A 125 2.43 10.79 -1.14
C GLN A 125 1.89 9.41 -1.51
N ALA A 126 2.04 8.42 -0.63
CA ALA A 126 1.63 7.06 -0.93
C ALA A 126 0.10 6.94 -1.03
N GLN A 127 -0.37 5.96 -1.80
CA GLN A 127 -1.79 5.62 -1.89
C GLN A 127 -1.95 4.10 -1.75
N VAL A 128 -3.08 3.67 -1.21
CA VAL A 128 -3.44 2.24 -1.17
C VAL A 128 -4.43 1.94 -2.26
N ASP A 129 -4.00 1.08 -3.17
CA ASP A 129 -4.82 0.62 -4.28
C ASP A 129 -5.54 -0.67 -3.92
N ASP A 130 -4.88 -1.58 -3.18
CA ASP A 130 -5.37 -2.92 -2.84
C ASP A 130 -4.91 -3.38 -1.45
N ILE A 131 -5.59 -4.37 -0.87
CA ILE A 131 -5.20 -5.05 0.36
C ILE A 131 -5.28 -6.56 0.20
N THR A 132 -4.45 -7.29 0.93
CA THR A 132 -4.51 -8.76 0.97
C THR A 132 -4.54 -9.18 2.43
N PHE A 133 -5.58 -9.91 2.84
CA PHE A 133 -5.66 -10.46 4.19
C PHE A 133 -4.68 -11.61 4.32
N VAL A 134 -3.84 -11.55 5.35
CA VAL A 134 -2.97 -12.64 5.77
C VAL A 134 -3.75 -13.57 6.70
N ASP A 135 -4.57 -12.99 7.59
CA ASP A 135 -5.50 -13.68 8.48
C ASP A 135 -6.60 -12.70 8.95
N GLN A 136 -7.27 -12.99 10.08
CA GLN A 136 -8.39 -12.20 10.57
C GLN A 136 -8.02 -10.76 10.95
N ASP A 137 -6.80 -10.53 11.45
CA ASP A 137 -6.35 -9.25 12.03
C ASP A 137 -5.12 -8.66 11.32
N ARG A 138 -4.55 -9.33 10.32
CA ARG A 138 -3.40 -8.84 9.54
C ARG A 138 -3.70 -8.69 8.06
N VAL A 139 -3.25 -7.58 7.50
CA VAL A 139 -3.31 -7.31 6.06
C VAL A 139 -1.99 -6.75 5.53
N GLU A 140 -1.72 -7.04 4.28
CA GLU A 140 -0.73 -6.34 3.46
C GLU A 140 -1.46 -5.29 2.62
N ALA A 141 -1.04 -4.03 2.74
CA ALA A 141 -1.52 -2.93 1.92
C ALA A 141 -0.58 -2.69 0.75
N TRP A 142 -1.14 -2.56 -0.44
CA TRP A 142 -0.41 -2.53 -1.70
C TRP A 142 -0.70 -1.26 -2.49
N MET A 143 0.31 -0.83 -3.24
CA MET A 143 0.20 0.25 -4.22
C MET A 143 0.71 -0.20 -5.59
N TYR A 144 0.25 0.44 -6.66
CA TYR A 144 0.74 0.20 -8.02
C TYR A 144 1.58 1.38 -8.51
N ILE A 145 2.83 1.11 -8.86
CA ILE A 145 3.74 2.09 -9.48
C ILE A 145 4.01 1.62 -10.90
N LYS A 146 3.50 2.34 -11.91
CA LYS A 146 3.63 1.95 -13.33
C LYS A 146 3.21 0.48 -13.56
N ASN A 147 2.07 0.10 -13.00
CA ASN A 147 1.50 -1.26 -13.01
C ASN A 147 2.29 -2.33 -12.22
N VAL A 148 3.34 -1.95 -11.50
CA VAL A 148 4.07 -2.86 -10.60
C VAL A 148 3.45 -2.79 -9.20
N LYS A 149 2.95 -3.92 -8.70
CA LYS A 149 2.44 -4.05 -7.33
C LYS A 149 3.60 -3.99 -6.34
N ALA A 150 3.57 -3.04 -5.43
CA ALA A 150 4.60 -2.80 -4.41
C ALA A 150 3.99 -2.81 -3.02
N LEU A 151 4.64 -3.50 -2.08
CA LEU A 151 4.19 -3.55 -0.69
C LEU A 151 4.36 -2.16 -0.05
N LEU A 152 3.25 -1.59 0.40
CA LEU A 152 3.24 -0.29 1.07
C LEU A 152 3.40 -0.47 2.57
N TYR A 153 2.52 -1.24 3.21
CA TYR A 153 2.59 -1.53 4.64
C TYR A 153 2.10 -2.94 4.96
N GLN A 154 2.65 -3.51 6.02
CA GLN A 154 2.00 -4.54 6.81
C GLN A 154 1.20 -3.84 7.91
N LEU A 155 -0.11 -4.08 7.98
CA LEU A 155 -1.02 -3.52 8.99
C LEU A 155 -1.70 -4.59 9.85
N LYS A 156 -1.62 -4.44 11.17
CA LYS A 156 -2.31 -5.29 12.14
C LYS A 156 -3.41 -4.52 12.86
N LEU A 157 -4.58 -5.13 13.00
CA LEU A 157 -5.72 -4.57 13.71
C LEU A 157 -5.57 -4.82 15.21
N TYR A 158 -5.60 -3.74 15.99
CA TYR A 158 -5.63 -3.77 17.45
C TYR A 158 -6.93 -3.13 17.90
N GLY A 159 -7.90 -3.97 18.31
CA GLY A 159 -9.25 -3.50 18.61
C GLY A 159 -9.91 -2.89 17.37
N ASN A 160 -10.03 -1.57 17.33
CA ASN A 160 -10.60 -0.82 16.20
C ASN A 160 -9.57 0.00 15.40
N GLN A 161 -8.28 -0.20 15.65
CA GLN A 161 -7.23 0.61 15.02
C GLN A 161 -6.21 -0.27 14.29
N TRP A 162 -6.02 0.01 13.01
CA TRP A 162 -4.92 -0.52 12.22
C TRP A 162 -3.60 0.18 12.57
N LYS A 163 -2.55 -0.61 12.83
CA LYS A 163 -1.19 -0.13 13.12
C LYS A 163 -0.19 -0.73 12.15
N ILE A 164 0.83 0.02 11.79
CA ILE A 164 1.95 -0.46 10.97
C ILE A 164 2.76 -1.45 11.81
N SER A 165 3.07 -2.59 11.22
CA SER A 165 3.81 -3.67 11.88
C SER A 165 4.89 -4.27 10.96
N ALA A 166 5.73 -5.13 11.53
CA ALA A 166 6.81 -5.84 10.84
C ALA A 166 6.84 -7.33 11.24
N TRP A 167 5.76 -8.06 11.00
CA TRP A 167 5.65 -9.48 11.36
C TRP A 167 6.17 -10.40 10.24
#